data_AF-A0AAJ2F7A6-F1
#
_entry.id   AF-A0AAJ2F7A6-F1
#
_cell.length_a   1.000
_cell.length_b   1.000
_cell.length_c   1.000
_cell.angle_alpha   90.00
_cell.angle_beta   90.00
_cell.angle_gamma   90.00
#
_symmetry.space_group_name_H-M   'P 1'
#
loop_
_entity.id
_entity.type
_entity.pdbx_description
1 polymer ?
#
loop_
_entity_poly.entity_id
_entity_poly.type
_entity_poly.pdbx_seq_one_letter_code
_entity_poly.pdbx_strand_id
1 'polypeptide(L)'
;MIIFFKRLFQKKAPIILQQRETIPNLTPDSIAYIESSLKITLPSYYKDFHLSELELIAKLRELQEDDMIYLSTNPEWLIHHNQYLFNRAKTEQYLSNMFCIGTDGCGNDSFINLDENDTNIYFLDHEKTTPQLEIDDRISDSSKDVSNLTKFVIECIGEIEYFIKENSDEE
;
A
#
# COMPACT_ATOMS: atom_id res chain seq x y z
N MET A 1 -20.30 20.22 8.19
CA MET A 1 -18.85 19.93 8.01
C MET A 1 -18.70 19.02 6.79
N ILE A 2 -19.16 19.47 5.61
CA ILE A 2 -19.39 18.66 4.38
C ILE A 2 -18.82 19.37 3.13
N ILE A 3 -17.98 20.40 3.30
CA ILE A 3 -17.56 21.28 2.18
C ILE A 3 -16.08 21.09 1.79
N PHE A 4 -15.31 20.30 2.54
CA PHE A 4 -13.87 20.15 2.27
C PHE A 4 -13.54 19.13 1.18
N PHE A 5 -14.37 18.10 0.98
CA PHE A 5 -14.12 17.06 -0.04
C PHE A 5 -14.46 17.47 -1.48
N LYS A 6 -15.28 18.52 -1.69
CA LYS A 6 -15.64 18.99 -3.05
C LYS A 6 -14.50 19.71 -3.79
N ARG A 7 -13.35 19.96 -3.16
CA ARG A 7 -12.23 20.69 -3.80
C ARG A 7 -11.12 19.82 -4.36
N LEU A 8 -11.13 18.50 -4.14
CA LEU A 8 -10.14 17.58 -4.72
C LEU A 8 -10.37 17.33 -6.23
N PHE A 9 -11.57 17.59 -6.75
CA PHE A 9 -11.94 17.24 -8.15
C PHE A 9 -12.09 18.43 -9.12
N GLN A 10 -11.51 19.60 -8.81
CA GLN A 10 -11.51 20.73 -9.76
C GLN A 10 -10.11 21.25 -10.08
N LYS A 11 -9.39 20.48 -10.89
CA LYS A 11 -8.57 20.95 -12.01
C LYS A 11 -8.20 19.74 -12.87
N LYS A 12 -9.01 19.47 -13.90
CA LYS A 12 -8.62 18.57 -15.00
C LYS A 12 -7.42 19.19 -15.71
N ALA A 13 -6.21 18.85 -15.27
CA ALA A 13 -5.04 18.89 -16.13
C ALA A 13 -5.28 17.89 -17.28
N PRO A 14 -4.82 18.17 -18.50
CA PRO A 14 -4.98 17.24 -19.61
C PRO A 14 -4.32 15.92 -19.22
N ILE A 15 -5.16 14.88 -19.07
CA ILE A 15 -4.73 13.54 -18.71
C ILE A 15 -3.90 13.03 -19.89
N ILE A 16 -2.58 13.12 -19.76
CA ILE A 16 -1.70 12.24 -20.50
C ILE A 16 -1.93 10.88 -19.85
N LEU A 17 -2.90 10.12 -20.36
CA LEU A 17 -3.03 8.69 -20.07
C LEU A 17 -1.78 8.03 -20.67
N GLN A 18 -0.64 8.13 -19.98
CA GLN A 18 0.37 7.11 -20.10
C GLN A 18 -0.33 5.85 -19.63
N GLN A 19 -0.69 4.98 -20.57
CA GLN A 19 -1.12 3.62 -20.24
C GLN A 19 -0.04 3.06 -19.33
N ARG A 20 -0.31 3.00 -18.02
CA ARG A 20 0.56 2.27 -17.10
C ARG A 20 0.63 0.87 -17.67
N GLU A 21 1.83 0.41 -18.03
CA GLU A 21 2.06 -1.02 -18.16
C GLU A 21 1.67 -1.61 -16.81
N THR A 22 0.52 -2.27 -16.79
CA THR A 22 -0.08 -2.77 -15.58
C THR A 22 0.71 -3.99 -15.13
N ILE A 23 1.81 -3.80 -14.40
CA ILE A 23 2.60 -4.91 -13.86
C ILE A 23 1.72 -5.67 -12.85
N PRO A 24 1.22 -6.88 -13.19
CA PRO A 24 0.18 -7.57 -12.43
C PRO A 24 0.60 -7.86 -11.00
N ASN A 25 1.89 -8.12 -10.78
CA ASN A 25 2.46 -8.52 -9.50
C ASN A 25 3.99 -8.33 -9.53
N LEU A 26 4.64 -8.40 -8.36
CA LEU A 26 6.09 -8.47 -8.31
C LEU A 26 6.58 -9.86 -8.74
N THR A 27 7.44 -9.91 -9.77
CA THR A 27 8.13 -11.15 -10.16
C THR A 27 9.30 -11.45 -9.23
N PRO A 28 9.81 -12.70 -9.19
CA PRO A 28 11.02 -13.03 -8.42
C PRO A 28 12.22 -12.12 -8.74
N ASP A 29 12.40 -11.78 -10.02
CA ASP A 29 13.46 -10.86 -10.45
C ASP A 29 13.24 -9.43 -9.93
N SER A 30 11.98 -8.98 -9.91
CA SER A 30 11.61 -7.66 -9.36
C SER A 30 11.84 -7.60 -7.86
N ILE A 31 11.49 -8.67 -7.13
CA ILE A 31 11.73 -8.80 -5.69
C ILE A 31 13.23 -8.76 -5.39
N ALA A 32 14.03 -9.54 -6.11
CA ALA A 32 15.49 -9.55 -5.96
C ALA A 32 16.11 -8.18 -6.27
N TYR A 33 15.55 -7.45 -7.25
CA TYR A 33 15.95 -6.09 -7.56
C TYR A 33 15.67 -5.11 -6.41
N ILE A 34 14.49 -5.19 -5.79
CA ILE A 34 14.13 -4.37 -4.62
C ILE A 34 15.07 -4.68 -3.43
N GLU A 35 15.21 -5.97 -3.08
CA GLU A 35 16.04 -6.43 -1.96
C GLU A 35 17.49 -5.97 -2.11
N SER A 36 18.08 -6.13 -3.31
CA SER A 36 19.46 -5.70 -3.58
C SER A 36 19.64 -4.19 -3.57
N SER A 37 18.68 -3.42 -4.10
CA SER A 37 18.73 -1.96 -4.16
C SER A 37 18.60 -1.32 -2.78
N LEU A 38 17.77 -1.90 -1.91
CA LEU A 38 17.53 -1.41 -0.55
C LEU A 38 18.45 -2.06 0.50
N LYS A 39 19.16 -3.14 0.14
CA LYS A 39 19.98 -3.96 1.05
C LYS A 39 19.16 -4.53 2.21
N ILE A 40 17.96 -5.00 1.90
CA ILE A 40 17.04 -5.64 2.84
C ILE A 40 16.72 -7.06 2.37
N THR A 41 16.10 -7.84 3.24
CA THR A 41 15.44 -9.10 2.87
C THR A 41 13.95 -8.92 3.10
N LEU A 42 13.13 -9.08 2.07
CA LEU A 42 11.68 -9.06 2.21
C LEU A 42 11.22 -10.39 2.82
N PRO A 43 10.23 -10.38 3.72
CA PRO A 43 9.78 -11.59 4.40
C PRO A 43 9.08 -12.53 3.41
N SER A 44 9.13 -13.85 3.67
CA SER A 44 8.58 -14.87 2.77
C SER A 44 7.08 -14.70 2.56
N TYR A 45 6.31 -14.36 3.60
CA TYR A 45 4.85 -14.16 3.45
C TYR A 45 4.48 -13.07 2.44
N TYR A 46 5.29 -12.00 2.35
CA TYR A 46 5.08 -10.93 1.38
C TYR A 46 5.42 -11.39 -0.03
N LYS A 47 6.53 -12.12 -0.17
CA LYS A 47 6.96 -12.69 -1.46
C LYS A 47 5.95 -13.71 -1.97
N ASP A 48 5.52 -14.63 -1.12
CA ASP A 48 4.56 -15.67 -1.44
C ASP A 48 3.22 -15.06 -1.89
N PHE A 49 2.75 -14.02 -1.20
CA PHE A 49 1.55 -13.28 -1.60
C PHE A 49 1.61 -12.77 -3.05
N HIS A 50 2.71 -12.11 -3.45
CA HIS A 50 2.90 -11.61 -4.82
C HIS A 50 3.00 -12.73 -5.88
N LEU A 51 3.25 -13.96 -5.47
CA LEU A 51 3.34 -15.12 -6.36
C LEU A 51 2.03 -15.92 -6.41
N SER A 52 1.25 -15.95 -5.32
CA SER A 52 0.05 -16.78 -5.21
C SER A 52 -1.27 -16.03 -5.41
N GLU A 53 -1.34 -14.73 -5.10
CA GLU A 53 -2.60 -13.95 -5.04
C GLU A 53 -2.78 -13.03 -6.26
N LEU A 54 -2.43 -13.52 -7.45
CA LEU A 54 -2.38 -12.72 -8.69
C LEU A 54 -3.72 -12.07 -9.06
N GLU A 55 -4.82 -12.81 -8.94
CA GLU A 55 -6.17 -12.31 -9.26
C GLU A 55 -6.60 -11.21 -8.29
N LEU A 56 -6.26 -11.36 -7.00
CA LEU A 56 -6.60 -10.40 -5.97
C LEU A 56 -5.83 -9.09 -6.17
N ILE A 57 -4.54 -9.17 -6.49
CA ILE A 57 -3.71 -8.00 -6.81
C ILE A 57 -4.23 -7.32 -8.08
N ALA A 58 -4.56 -8.08 -9.13
CA ALA A 58 -5.13 -7.53 -10.35
C ALA A 58 -6.43 -6.76 -10.07
N LYS A 59 -7.34 -7.34 -9.27
CA LYS A 59 -8.59 -6.69 -8.86
C LYS A 59 -8.34 -5.37 -8.12
N LEU A 60 -7.44 -5.37 -7.13
CA LEU A 60 -7.10 -4.14 -6.40
C LEU A 60 -6.59 -3.05 -7.36
N ARG A 61 -5.73 -3.42 -8.32
CA ARG A 61 -5.14 -2.48 -9.27
C ARG A 61 -6.12 -1.92 -10.29
N GLU A 62 -7.16 -2.67 -10.65
CA GLU A 62 -8.24 -2.17 -11.51
C GLU A 62 -9.09 -1.09 -10.84
N LEU A 63 -9.14 -1.10 -9.50
CA LEU A 63 -9.93 -0.17 -8.69
C LEU A 63 -9.15 1.07 -8.25
N GLN A 64 -7.81 1.00 -8.24
CA GLN A 64 -6.95 2.09 -7.77
C GLN A 64 -6.85 3.26 -8.75
N GLU A 65 -6.96 4.49 -8.22
CA GLU A 65 -6.64 5.72 -8.94
C GLU A 65 -5.15 6.09 -8.80
N ASP A 66 -4.68 7.06 -9.59
CA ASP A 66 -3.25 7.38 -9.72
C ASP A 66 -2.54 7.72 -8.39
N ASP A 67 -3.26 8.37 -7.47
CA ASP A 67 -2.76 8.81 -6.17
C ASP A 67 -2.95 7.75 -5.05
N MET A 68 -3.79 6.73 -5.27
CA MET A 68 -4.09 5.67 -4.28
C MET A 68 -3.35 4.38 -4.64
N ILE A 69 -2.33 4.02 -3.86
CA ILE A 69 -1.51 2.82 -4.08
C ILE A 69 -1.51 1.98 -2.79
N TYR A 70 -2.63 1.36 -2.42
CA TYR A 70 -2.72 0.53 -1.20
C TYR A 70 -1.72 -0.64 -1.18
N LEU A 71 -1.36 -1.17 -2.35
CA LEU A 71 -0.28 -2.15 -2.52
C LEU A 71 0.42 -1.89 -3.86
N SER A 72 1.68 -1.50 -3.80
CA SER A 72 2.47 -1.25 -5.00
C SER A 72 3.03 -2.54 -5.59
N THR A 73 2.87 -2.69 -6.91
CA THR A 73 3.56 -3.70 -7.72
C THR A 73 4.67 -3.10 -8.59
N ASN A 74 4.98 -1.82 -8.39
CA ASN A 74 6.01 -1.10 -9.14
C ASN A 74 7.33 -1.09 -8.34
N PRO A 75 8.38 -1.81 -8.80
CA PRO A 75 9.65 -1.88 -8.09
C PRO A 75 10.33 -0.52 -7.91
N GLU A 76 10.26 0.35 -8.92
CA GLU A 76 10.88 1.68 -8.87
C GLU A 76 10.20 2.55 -7.81
N TRP A 77 8.87 2.48 -7.73
CA TRP A 77 8.13 3.18 -6.68
C TRP A 77 8.51 2.67 -5.29
N LEU A 78 8.53 1.34 -5.12
CA LEU A 78 8.89 0.71 -3.83
C LEU A 78 10.30 1.09 -3.39
N ILE A 79 11.27 1.02 -4.30
CA ILE A 79 12.67 1.40 -4.02
C ILE A 79 12.75 2.88 -3.66
N HIS A 80 12.22 3.76 -4.51
CA HIS A 80 12.28 5.20 -4.29
C HIS A 80 11.62 5.55 -2.95
N HIS A 81 10.36 5.16 -2.76
CA HIS A 81 9.59 5.53 -1.58
C HIS A 81 10.25 5.05 -0.28
N ASN A 82 10.73 3.80 -0.23
CA ASN A 82 11.42 3.27 0.94
C ASN A 82 12.79 3.93 1.18
N GLN A 83 13.57 4.23 0.15
CA GLN A 83 14.84 4.97 0.31
C GLN A 83 14.63 6.34 0.98
N TYR A 84 13.58 7.07 0.62
CA TYR A 84 13.30 8.38 1.23
C TYR A 84 12.72 8.28 2.63
N LEU A 85 11.98 7.21 2.96
CA LEU A 85 11.52 6.94 4.32
C LEU A 85 12.68 6.72 5.29
N PHE A 86 13.72 5.99 4.86
CA PHE A 86 14.93 5.73 5.66
C PHE A 86 15.84 6.96 5.82
N ASN A 87 15.72 7.97 4.96
CA ASN A 87 16.58 9.17 4.97
C ASN A 87 16.01 10.35 5.80
N ARG A 88 14.89 10.20 6.49
CA ARG A 88 14.31 11.26 7.35
C ARG A 88 14.74 11.09 8.81
N ALA A 89 15.49 12.06 9.33
CA ALA A 89 16.08 12.05 10.69
C ALA A 89 15.09 11.95 11.89
N LYS A 90 13.77 11.96 11.67
CA LYS A 90 12.73 11.80 12.71
C LYS A 90 12.02 10.44 12.70
N THR A 91 12.23 9.63 11.65
CA THR A 91 11.60 8.30 11.47
C THR A 91 12.54 7.13 11.78
N GLU A 92 13.83 7.40 12.00
CA GLU A 92 14.90 6.40 12.01
C GLU A 92 14.74 5.26 13.03
N GLN A 93 14.01 5.44 14.13
CA GLN A 93 13.98 4.39 15.17
C GLN A 93 12.81 3.41 15.07
N TYR A 94 11.63 3.85 14.64
CA TYR A 94 10.44 3.00 14.59
C TYR A 94 10.12 2.51 13.16
N LEU A 95 10.72 3.10 12.13
CA LEU A 95 10.65 2.61 10.75
C LEU A 95 11.88 1.79 10.32
N SER A 96 12.90 1.62 11.18
CA SER A 96 14.16 0.96 10.78
C SER A 96 13.99 -0.49 10.31
N ASN A 97 12.94 -1.17 10.76
CA ASN A 97 12.64 -2.55 10.38
C ASN A 97 11.33 -2.66 9.58
N MET A 98 10.88 -1.56 8.97
CA MET A 98 9.61 -1.48 8.28
C MET A 98 9.84 -1.24 6.79
N PHE A 99 8.94 -1.78 5.98
CA PHE A 99 8.93 -1.60 4.54
C PHE A 99 7.56 -1.11 4.12
N CYS A 100 7.51 0.08 3.52
CA CYS A 100 6.29 0.66 2.98
C CYS A 100 5.88 -0.11 1.72
N ILE A 101 4.64 -0.60 1.73
CA ILE A 101 4.04 -1.38 0.66
C ILE A 101 3.01 -0.55 -0.13
N GLY A 102 2.56 0.58 0.41
CA GLY A 102 1.51 1.38 -0.20
C GLY A 102 1.20 2.68 0.52
N THR A 103 0.36 3.51 -0.12
CA THR A 103 -0.14 4.80 0.38
C THR A 103 -1.58 4.99 -0.06
N ASP A 104 -2.40 5.63 0.76
CA ASP A 104 -3.80 5.95 0.43
C ASP A 104 -3.96 7.28 -0.35
N GLY A 105 -2.85 7.94 -0.67
CA GLY A 105 -2.85 9.25 -1.36
C GLY A 105 -3.30 10.43 -0.49
N CYS A 106 -3.69 10.18 0.75
CA CYS A 106 -4.19 11.16 1.72
C CYS A 106 -3.26 11.28 2.95
N GLY A 107 -1.99 10.90 2.79
CA GLY A 107 -0.98 11.04 3.84
C GLY A 107 -0.92 9.85 4.80
N ASN A 108 -1.55 8.72 4.48
CA ASN A 108 -1.37 7.47 5.20
C ASN A 108 -0.55 6.47 4.38
N ASP A 109 0.48 5.90 4.99
CA ASP A 109 1.29 4.84 4.39
C ASP A 109 1.03 3.51 5.10
N SER A 110 1.07 2.42 4.34
CA SER A 110 0.94 1.04 4.84
C SER A 110 2.30 0.36 4.80
N PHE A 111 2.62 -0.39 5.87
CA PHE A 111 3.92 -1.02 6.07
C PHE A 111 3.79 -2.49 6.46
N ILE A 112 4.84 -3.23 6.17
CA ILE A 112 5.13 -4.54 6.74
C ILE A 112 6.40 -4.47 7.57
N ASN A 113 6.52 -5.39 8.53
CA ASN A 113 7.78 -5.60 9.25
C ASN A 113 8.70 -6.52 8.44
N LEU A 114 10.01 -6.23 8.45
CA LEU A 114 11.04 -7.06 7.80
C LEU A 114 11.40 -8.30 8.63
N ASP A 115 10.92 -8.43 9.87
CA ASP A 115 10.98 -9.68 10.63
C ASP A 115 10.04 -10.73 10.03
N GLU A 116 10.59 -11.89 9.69
CA GLU A 116 9.87 -13.03 9.12
C GLU A 116 8.71 -13.53 9.99
N ASN A 117 8.77 -13.31 11.31
CA ASN A 117 7.75 -13.78 12.25
C ASN A 117 6.62 -12.75 12.47
N ASP A 118 6.80 -11.51 12.01
CA ASP A 118 5.82 -10.46 12.15
C ASP A 118 5.08 -10.24 10.83
N THR A 119 3.88 -10.81 10.78
CA THR A 119 2.99 -10.75 9.62
C THR A 119 1.95 -9.63 9.74
N ASN A 120 2.08 -8.71 10.71
CA ASN A 120 1.14 -7.62 10.87
C ASN A 120 1.29 -6.58 9.74
N ILE A 121 0.17 -5.94 9.42
CA ILE A 121 0.16 -4.76 8.56
C ILE A 121 0.04 -3.54 9.46
N TYR A 122 0.92 -2.58 9.22
CA TYR A 122 1.01 -1.37 10.01
C TYR A 122 0.67 -0.14 9.17
N PHE A 123 0.22 0.92 9.83
CA PHE A 123 -0.14 2.18 9.21
C PHE A 123 0.55 3.34 9.89
N LEU A 124 0.94 4.34 9.10
CA LEU A 124 1.46 5.60 9.60
C LEU A 124 0.68 6.75 8.98
N ASP A 125 -0.02 7.49 9.83
CA ASP A 125 -0.66 8.76 9.49
C ASP A 125 0.37 9.88 9.65
N HIS A 126 0.79 10.46 8.52
CA HIS A 126 1.77 11.56 8.48
C HIS A 126 1.17 12.92 8.82
N GLU A 127 -0.14 13.04 8.89
CA GLU A 127 -0.85 14.28 9.23
C GLU A 127 -0.99 14.46 10.76
N LYS A 128 -0.85 13.39 11.53
CA LYS A 128 -0.81 13.45 13.00
C LYS A 128 0.37 14.30 13.50
N THR A 129 0.12 15.13 14.51
CA THR A 129 1.14 15.96 15.16
C THR A 129 2.30 15.12 15.74
N THR A 130 1.98 13.90 16.18
CA THR A 130 2.96 12.90 16.62
C THR A 130 2.66 11.60 15.87
N PRO A 131 3.32 11.35 14.72
CA PRO A 131 3.10 10.14 13.94
C PRO A 131 3.46 8.91 14.76
N GLN A 132 2.58 7.91 14.77
CA GLN A 132 2.81 6.63 15.41
C GLN A 132 2.44 5.51 14.45
N LEU A 133 3.24 4.46 14.46
CA LEU A 133 2.95 3.23 13.73
C LEU A 133 1.86 2.48 14.48
N GLU A 134 0.73 2.26 13.83
CA GLU A 134 -0.44 1.58 14.39
C GLU A 134 -0.64 0.24 13.66
N ILE A 135 -0.98 -0.82 14.38
CA ILE A 135 -1.38 -2.10 13.77
C ILE A 135 -2.82 -1.95 13.32
N ASP A 136 -3.15 -2.52 12.16
CA ASP A 136 -4.55 -2.60 11.75
C ASP A 136 -5.26 -3.75 12.44
N ASP A 137 -5.95 -3.39 13.53
CA ASP A 137 -6.73 -4.29 14.38
C ASP A 137 -7.85 -5.02 13.61
N ARG A 138 -8.28 -4.51 12.44
CA ARG A 138 -9.27 -5.19 11.60
C ARG A 138 -8.71 -6.48 11.01
N ILE A 139 -7.40 -6.55 10.85
CA ILE A 139 -6.67 -7.63 10.17
C ILE A 139 -6.09 -8.62 11.19
N SER A 140 -5.69 -8.14 12.37
CA SER A 140 -4.91 -8.92 13.35
C SER A 140 -5.67 -10.05 14.03
N ASP A 141 -7.01 -10.10 13.97
CA ASP A 141 -7.82 -10.91 14.90
C ASP A 141 -8.67 -12.03 14.26
N SER A 142 -8.48 -12.35 12.98
CA SER A 142 -9.28 -13.37 12.28
C SER A 142 -8.46 -14.60 11.87
N SER A 143 -9.14 -15.74 11.66
CA SER A 143 -8.62 -17.10 11.45
C SER A 143 -7.19 -17.27 10.89
N LYS A 144 -6.50 -18.33 11.38
CA LYS A 144 -5.15 -18.75 10.95
C LYS A 144 -5.04 -19.19 9.48
N ASP A 145 -6.16 -19.26 8.77
CA ASP A 145 -6.25 -19.89 7.45
C ASP A 145 -5.97 -18.91 6.30
N VAL A 146 -6.02 -17.60 6.56
CA VAL A 146 -5.82 -16.55 5.54
C VAL A 146 -4.74 -15.59 6.01
N SER A 147 -3.78 -15.28 5.13
CA SER A 147 -2.69 -14.35 5.44
C SER A 147 -3.21 -12.95 5.75
N ASN A 148 -2.53 -12.23 6.64
CA ASN A 148 -2.88 -10.85 6.98
C ASN A 148 -2.82 -9.92 5.75
N LEU A 149 -1.89 -10.17 4.83
CA LEU A 149 -1.77 -9.39 3.60
C LEU A 149 -2.93 -9.66 2.63
N THR A 150 -3.41 -10.90 2.56
CA THR A 150 -4.64 -11.25 1.80
C THR A 150 -5.85 -10.51 2.37
N LYS A 151 -6.02 -10.52 3.69
CA LYS A 151 -7.10 -9.78 4.36
C LYS A 151 -7.01 -8.28 4.12
N PHE A 152 -5.82 -7.71 4.27
CA PHE A 152 -5.55 -6.30 3.97
C PHE A 152 -6.05 -5.89 2.58
N VAL A 153 -5.66 -6.66 1.55
CA VAL A 153 -6.04 -6.34 0.18
C VAL A 153 -7.55 -6.50 -0.05
N ILE A 154 -8.18 -7.51 0.56
CA ILE A 154 -9.64 -7.69 0.50
C ILE A 154 -10.36 -6.48 1.14
N GLU A 155 -9.91 -6.01 2.30
CA GLU A 155 -10.48 -4.84 2.97
C GLU A 155 -10.30 -3.58 2.11
N CYS A 156 -9.11 -3.35 1.54
CA CYS A 156 -8.88 -2.22 0.63
C CYS A 156 -9.82 -2.25 -0.58
N ILE A 157 -10.00 -3.41 -1.19
CA ILE A 157 -10.96 -3.59 -2.30
C ILE A 157 -12.38 -3.23 -1.85
N GLY A 158 -12.80 -3.74 -0.68
CA GLY A 158 -14.13 -3.47 -0.13
C GLY A 158 -14.37 -1.99 0.15
N GLU A 159 -13.38 -1.28 0.69
CA GLU A 159 -13.44 0.16 0.92
C GLU A 159 -13.60 0.95 -0.38
N ILE A 160 -12.80 0.62 -1.40
CA ILE A 160 -12.89 1.29 -2.70
C ILE A 160 -14.24 1.00 -3.37
N GLU A 161 -14.70 -0.25 -3.37
CA GLU A 161 -16.00 -0.63 -3.95
C GLU A 161 -17.17 0.06 -3.23
N TYR A 162 -17.12 0.14 -1.89
CA TYR A 162 -18.10 0.87 -1.09
C TYR A 162 -18.13 2.35 -1.46
N PHE A 163 -16.95 2.98 -1.56
CA PHE A 163 -16.83 4.39 -1.95
C PHE A 163 -17.37 4.63 -3.36
N ILE A 164 -17.01 3.79 -4.34
CA ILE A 164 -17.52 3.89 -5.72
C ILE A 164 -19.05 3.82 -5.72
N LYS A 165 -19.64 2.88 -4.97
CA LYS A 165 -21.09 2.69 -4.92
C LYS A 165 -21.81 3.90 -4.32
N GLU A 166 -21.38 4.38 -3.16
CA GLU A 166 -22.00 5.55 -2.50
C GLU A 166 -21.96 6.82 -3.37
N ASN A 167 -20.95 6.96 -4.25
CA ASN A 167 -20.80 8.12 -5.13
C ASN A 167 -21.40 7.92 -6.53
N SER A 168 -21.82 6.71 -6.90
CA SER A 168 -22.50 6.44 -8.18
C SER A 168 -24.02 6.42 -8.06
N ASP A 169 -24.58 6.28 -6.86
CA ASP A 169 -26.02 6.41 -6.58
C ASP A 169 -26.48 7.89 -6.43
N GLU A 170 -25.59 8.88 -6.62
CA GLU A 170 -25.90 10.33 -6.59
C GLU A 170 -26.16 10.97 -7.98
N GLU A 171 -26.20 10.19 -9.07
CA GLU A 171 -26.57 10.66 -10.43
C GLU A 171 -28.04 10.37 -10.81
#